data_AF-W6RMN2-F1
#
_entry.id   AF-W6RMN2-F1
#
_cell.length_a   1.000
_cell.length_b   1.000
_cell.length_c   1.000
_cell.angle_alpha   90.00
_cell.angle_beta   90.00
_cell.angle_gamma   90.00
#
_symmetry.space_group_name_H-M   'P 1'
#
loop_
_entity.id
_entity.type
_entity.pdbx_description
1 polymer ?
#
loop_
_entity_poly.entity_id
_entity_poly.type
_entity_poly.pdbx_seq_one_letter_code
_entity_poly.pdbx_strand_id
1 'polypeptide(L)'
;MGHEVDLDITWRAGSLNFYLTKLARLGGYLARTSDPPPGNTVVWRGLSRLTDIRLGTETAATLMLLHHAVILFGRKRSNRPIDQVDGLLQYRLSSSKVG
;
A
#
# COMPACT_ATOMS: atom_id res chain seq x y z
N MET A 1 33.61 -12.54 -29.97
CA MET A 1 33.57 -12.58 -28.49
C MET A 1 32.16 -12.21 -28.07
N GLY A 2 31.27 -13.21 -28.02
CA GLY A 2 29.92 -13.02 -27.49
C GLY A 2 29.98 -13.12 -25.98
N HIS A 3 29.67 -12.03 -25.29
CA HIS A 3 29.39 -12.06 -23.86
C HIS A 3 27.98 -12.63 -23.70
N GLU A 4 27.89 -13.95 -23.59
CA GLU A 4 26.70 -14.63 -23.12
C GLU A 4 26.51 -14.22 -21.65
N VAL A 5 25.50 -13.38 -21.42
CA VAL A 5 25.10 -12.97 -20.08
C VAL A 5 24.49 -14.20 -19.42
N ASP A 6 25.20 -14.77 -18.46
CA ASP A 6 24.73 -15.87 -17.63
C ASP A 6 23.48 -15.39 -16.86
N LEU A 7 22.31 -15.68 -17.41
CA LEU A 7 21.00 -15.36 -16.85
C LEU A 7 20.47 -16.55 -16.05
N ASP A 8 21.35 -17.24 -15.33
CA ASP A 8 21.00 -18.28 -14.37
C ASP A 8 20.53 -17.68 -13.04
N ILE A 9 19.55 -16.78 -13.09
CA ILE A 9 18.70 -16.42 -11.93
C ILE A 9 17.80 -17.63 -11.59
N THR A 10 18.44 -18.72 -11.17
CA THR A 10 17.77 -19.88 -10.61
C THR A 10 17.23 -19.45 -9.26
N TRP A 11 15.91 -19.24 -9.18
CA TRP A 11 15.19 -19.01 -7.92
C TRP A 11 15.26 -20.27 -7.07
N ARG A 12 16.41 -20.49 -6.44
CA ARG A 12 16.66 -21.67 -5.63
C ARG A 12 15.97 -21.46 -4.29
N ALA A 13 14.92 -22.24 -4.06
CA ALA A 13 14.23 -22.26 -2.78
C ALA A 13 15.25 -22.56 -1.68
N GLY A 14 15.38 -21.63 -0.72
CA GLY A 14 16.22 -21.86 0.46
C GLY A 14 15.71 -23.05 1.26
N SER A 15 16.62 -23.76 1.94
CA SER A 15 16.23 -24.80 2.89
C SER A 15 15.42 -24.21 4.06
N LEU A 16 14.70 -25.05 4.79
CA LEU A 16 14.02 -24.62 6.01
C LEU A 16 15.00 -23.94 6.98
N ASN A 17 16.19 -24.52 7.17
CA ASN A 17 17.23 -23.95 8.02
C ASN A 17 17.66 -22.54 7.55
N PHE A 18 17.72 -22.31 6.24
CA PHE A 18 18.04 -21.00 5.68
C PHE A 18 16.99 -19.95 6.07
N TYR A 19 15.70 -20.27 5.95
CA TYR A 19 14.63 -19.34 6.33
C TYR A 19 14.51 -19.17 7.85
N LEU A 20 14.70 -20.23 8.63
CA LEU A 20 14.75 -20.14 10.09
C LEU A 20 15.91 -19.25 10.56
N THR A 21 17.06 -19.32 9.90
CA THR A 21 18.19 -18.43 10.18
C THR A 21 17.85 -16.98 9.84
N LYS A 22 17.17 -16.72 8.71
CA LYS A 22 16.70 -15.37 8.35
C LYS A 22 15.72 -14.80 9.38
N LEU A 23 14.73 -15.59 9.80
CA LEU A 23 13.78 -15.21 10.84
C LEU A 23 14.49 -14.94 12.17
N ALA A 24 15.38 -15.83 12.60
CA ALA A 24 16.14 -15.65 13.82
C ALA A 24 16.98 -14.36 13.78
N ARG A 25 17.61 -14.04 12.65
CA ARG A 25 18.38 -12.80 12.46
C ARG A 25 17.51 -11.57 12.60
N LEU A 26 16.32 -11.60 12.00
CA LEU A 26 15.32 -10.55 12.19
C LEU A 26 14.92 -10.41 13.68
N GLY A 27 14.92 -11.51 14.43
CA GLY A 27 14.69 -11.56 15.87
C GLY A 27 15.87 -11.16 16.76
N GLY A 28 17.05 -10.86 16.18
CA GLY A 28 18.26 -10.45 16.90
C GLY A 28 19.35 -11.51 17.03
N TYR A 29 19.23 -12.65 16.34
CA TYR A 29 20.30 -13.64 16.23
C TYR A 29 21.44 -13.13 15.33
N LEU A 30 22.69 -13.26 15.78
CA LEU A 30 23.84 -12.70 15.07
C LEU A 30 24.32 -13.58 13.89
N ALA A 31 24.09 -14.89 13.97
CA ALA A 31 24.50 -15.88 12.98
C ALA A 31 26.02 -15.88 12.70
N ARG A 32 26.83 -15.84 13.76
CA ARG A 32 28.28 -16.06 13.67
C ARG A 32 28.57 -17.55 13.53
N THR A 33 29.72 -17.88 12.95
CA THR A 33 30.14 -19.26 12.69
C THR A 33 30.18 -20.14 13.96
N SER A 34 30.43 -19.52 15.12
CA SER A 34 30.50 -20.21 16.43
C SER A 34 29.23 -20.09 17.27
N ASP A 35 28.20 -19.39 16.79
CA ASP A 35 26.96 -19.26 17.54
C ASP A 35 26.20 -20.60 17.54
N PRO A 36 25.59 -21.00 18.67
CA PRO A 36 24.72 -22.17 18.71
C PRO A 36 23.46 -21.93 17.85
N PRO A 37 22.79 -23.00 17.37
CA PRO A 37 21.57 -22.87 16.59
C PRO A 37 20.54 -21.95 17.26
N PRO A 38 19.78 -21.15 16.48
CA PRO A 38 18.85 -20.18 17.04
C PRO A 38 17.74 -20.88 17.83
N GLY A 39 17.55 -20.45 19.08
CA GLY A 39 16.46 -20.94 19.93
C GLY A 39 15.09 -20.42 19.49
N ASN A 40 14.02 -21.12 19.92
CA ASN A 40 12.64 -20.77 19.54
C ASN A 40 12.27 -19.31 19.85
N THR A 41 12.76 -18.75 20.96
CA THR A 41 12.45 -17.36 21.36
C THR A 41 12.92 -16.34 20.33
N VAL A 42 14.14 -16.48 19.78
CA VAL A 42 14.63 -15.53 18.76
C VAL A 42 13.90 -15.71 17.43
N VAL A 43 13.48 -16.94 17.10
CA VAL A 43 12.65 -17.20 15.92
C VAL A 43 11.27 -16.53 16.05
N TRP A 44 10.60 -16.68 17.20
CA TRP A 44 9.31 -16.04 17.46
C TRP A 44 9.39 -14.52 17.42
N ARG A 45 10.42 -13.93 18.02
CA ARG A 45 10.67 -12.48 17.91
C ARG A 45 10.85 -12.03 16.47
N GLY A 46 11.55 -12.83 15.67
CA GLY A 46 11.71 -12.60 14.23
C GLY A 46 10.38 -12.64 13.48
N LEU A 47 9.54 -13.63 13.77
CA LEU A 47 8.23 -13.77 13.15
C LEU A 47 7.31 -12.58 13.50
N SER A 48 7.26 -12.17 14.77
CA SER A 48 6.49 -10.99 15.19
C SER A 48 6.94 -9.73 14.44
N ARG A 49 8.25 -9.48 14.35
CA ARG A 49 8.81 -8.34 13.61
C ARG A 49 8.48 -8.40 12.11
N LEU A 50 8.48 -9.59 11.52
CA LEU A 50 8.11 -9.76 10.11
C LEU A 50 6.63 -9.42 9.90
N THR A 51 5.76 -9.86 10.80
CA THR A 51 4.33 -9.51 10.76
C THR A 51 4.12 -8.01 10.91
N ASP A 52 4.84 -7.35 11.83
CA ASP A 52 4.75 -5.90 12.02
C ASP A 52 5.17 -5.14 10.76
N ILE A 53 6.27 -5.55 10.11
CA ILE A 53 6.71 -4.98 8.83
C ILE A 53 5.65 -5.18 7.75
N ARG A 54 5.09 -6.38 7.63
CA ARG A 54 4.05 -6.68 6.66
C ARG A 54 2.84 -5.75 6.85
N LEU A 55 2.32 -5.64 8.08
CA LEU A 55 1.19 -4.77 8.38
C LEU A 55 1.51 -3.30 8.09
N GLY A 56 2.73 -2.86 8.42
CA GLY A 56 3.21 -1.51 8.08
C GLY A 56 3.23 -1.26 6.57
N THR A 57 3.70 -2.23 5.77
CA THR A 57 3.72 -2.11 4.30
C THR A 57 2.32 -2.08 3.69
N GLU A 58 1.41 -2.91 4.18
CA GLU A 58 0.01 -2.93 3.73
C GLU A 58 -0.67 -1.59 4.05
N THR A 59 -0.48 -1.10 5.27
CA THR A 59 -1.02 0.20 5.70
C THR A 59 -0.47 1.35 4.85
N ALA A 60 0.84 1.37 4.60
CA ALA A 60 1.48 2.38 3.76
C ALA A 60 0.97 2.34 2.31
N ALA A 61 0.80 1.14 1.74
CA ALA A 61 0.25 0.97 0.40
C ALA A 61 -1.19 1.50 0.31
N THR A 62 -2.05 1.18 1.28
CA THR A 62 -3.42 1.70 1.32
C THR A 62 -3.46 3.22 1.41
N LEU A 63 -2.64 3.84 2.27
CA LEU A 63 -2.57 5.29 2.40
C LEU A 63 -2.10 5.96 1.11
N MET A 64 -1.09 5.39 0.44
CA MET A 64 -0.59 5.90 -0.84
C MET A 64 -1.66 5.83 -1.93
N LEU A 65 -2.39 4.71 -2.02
CA LEU A 65 -3.47 4.53 -2.99
C LEU A 65 -4.63 5.51 -2.74
N LEU A 66 -5.04 5.70 -1.50
CA LEU A 66 -6.10 6.64 -1.15
C LEU A 66 -5.70 8.08 -1.48
N HIS A 67 -4.46 8.48 -1.18
CA HIS A 67 -3.96 9.80 -1.54
C HIS A 67 -4.03 10.04 -3.06
N HIS A 68 -3.60 9.05 -3.87
CA HIS A 68 -3.69 9.15 -5.33
C HIS A 68 -5.14 9.16 -5.83
N ALA A 69 -6.01 8.32 -5.27
CA ALA A 69 -7.42 8.27 -5.63
C ALA A 69 -8.13 9.60 -5.34
N VAL A 70 -7.86 10.23 -4.19
CA VAL A 70 -8.43 11.54 -3.85
C VAL A 70 -8.02 12.61 -4.87
N ILE A 71 -6.78 12.59 -5.35
CA ILE A 71 -6.32 13.53 -6.38
C ILE A 71 -6.99 13.24 -7.73
N LEU A 72 -7.09 11.97 -8.12
CA LEU A 72 -7.65 11.57 -9.41
C LEU A 72 -9.17 11.78 -9.49
N PHE A 73 -9.90 11.49 -8.41
CA PHE A 73 -11.36 11.59 -8.36
C PHE A 73 -11.86 12.92 -7.77
N GLY A 74 -11.02 13.66 -7.05
CA GLY A 74 -11.38 14.92 -6.38
C GLY A 74 -11.60 16.13 -7.29
N ARG A 75 -11.38 16.02 -8.61
CA ARG A 75 -11.63 17.13 -9.58
C ARG A 75 -12.97 17.04 -10.29
N LYS A 76 -14.07 16.74 -9.58
CA LYS A 76 -15.42 17.03 -10.10
C LYS A 76 -16.35 17.59 -9.04
N ARG A 77 -15.98 18.73 -8.45
CA ARG A 77 -16.99 19.64 -7.91
C ARG A 77 -17.69 20.31 -9.10
N SER A 78 -18.92 19.86 -9.32
CA SER A 78 -19.90 20.43 -10.24
C SER A 78 -19.93 21.96 -10.14
N ASN A 79 -19.39 22.64 -11.15
CA ASN A 79 -19.66 24.04 -11.42
C ASN A 79 -21.07 24.14 -12.04
N ARG A 80 -22.11 23.80 -11.26
CA ARG A 80 -23.47 24.19 -11.62
C ARG A 80 -23.55 25.69 -11.32
N PRO A 81 -23.72 26.53 -12.35
CA PRO A 81 -23.84 27.95 -12.11
C PRO A 81 -25.15 28.17 -11.31
N ILE A 82 -25.04 28.99 -10.26
CA ILE A 82 -26.09 29.25 -9.26
C ILE A 82 -27.27 30.06 -9.85
N ASP A 83 -27.17 30.47 -11.11
CA ASP A 83 -28.11 31.30 -11.86
C ASP A 83 -29.28 30.53 -12.49
N GLN A 84 -29.33 29.19 -12.42
CA GLN A 84 -30.38 28.43 -13.11
C GLN A 84 -31.71 28.30 -12.34
N VAL A 85 -31.81 28.78 -11.10
CA VAL A 85 -33.07 28.75 -10.32
C VAL A 85 -33.95 29.99 -10.50
N ASP A 86 -33.48 31.03 -11.17
CA ASP A 86 -34.22 32.28 -11.33
C ASP A 86 -35.26 32.24 -12.47
N GLY A 87 -35.15 31.32 -13.43
CA GLY A 87 -36.05 31.24 -14.59
C GLY A 87 -37.49 30.81 -14.26
N LEU A 88 -37.69 29.95 -13.25
CA LEU A 88 -39.02 29.45 -12.89
C LEU A 88 -39.81 30.42 -12.01
N LEU A 89 -39.13 31.24 -11.21
CA LEU A 89 -39.76 32.32 -10.45
C LEU A 89 -40.20 33.47 -11.37
N GLN A 90 -39.40 33.80 -12.39
CA GLN A 90 -39.75 34.81 -13.39
C GLN A 90 -40.99 34.42 -14.22
N TYR A 91 -41.12 33.15 -14.60
CA TYR A 91 -42.31 32.66 -15.32
C TYR A 91 -43.59 32.80 -14.49
N ARG A 92 -43.56 32.42 -13.19
CA ARG A 92 -44.73 32.53 -12.30
C ARG A 92 -45.12 33.98 -12.00
N LEU A 93 -44.14 34.88 -11.87
CA LEU A 93 -44.39 36.30 -11.63
C LEU A 93 -44.93 37.03 -12.87
N SER A 94 -44.59 36.56 -14.08
CA SER A 94 -45.15 37.11 -15.33
C SER A 94 -46.60 36.70 -15.57
N SER A 95 -47.05 35.53 -15.10
CA SER A 95 -48.43 35.05 -15.27
C SER A 95 -49.44 35.68 -14.32
N SER A 96 -49.00 36.38 -13.26
CA SER A 96 -49.87 37.01 -12.26
C SER A 96 -50.27 38.46 -12.61
N LYS A 97 -49.71 39.06 -13.66
CA LYS A 97 -50.00 40.45 -14.07
C LYS A 97 -51.01 40.57 -15.23
N VAL A 98 -51.57 39.46 -15.69
CA VAL A 98 -52.57 39.42 -16.76
C VAL A 98 -53.87 38.86 -16.18
N GLY A 99 -54.58 39.70 -15.42
CA GLY A 99 -55.86 39.41 -14.79
C GLY A 99 -56.55 40.69 -14.42
#